data_AF-A0A1Y5PMP5-F1
#
_entry.id   AF-A0A1Y5PMP5-F1
#
_cell.length_a   1.000
_cell.length_b   1.000
_cell.length_c   1.000
_cell.angle_alpha   90.00
_cell.angle_beta   90.00
_cell.angle_gamma   90.00
#
_symmetry.space_group_name_H-M   'P 1'
#
loop_
_entity.id
_entity.type
_entity.pdbx_description
1 polymer ?
#
loop_
_entity_poly.entity_id
_entity_poly.type
_entity_poly.pdbx_seq_one_letter_code
_entity_poly.pdbx_strand_id
1 'polypeptide(L)' 'MLLCPYHHREHHRGEITISGPADHLTVIDRDGETLTDGSLARSPNHPPPNVPPCPGPTGERAQWRWYNPFEPHAPPDN' A
#
# COMPACT_ATOMS: atom_id res chain seq x y z
N MET A 1 6.99 0.06 15.40
CA MET A 1 6.32 0.41 14.12
C MET A 1 6.98 -0.41 13.01
N LEU A 2 6.28 -1.33 12.34
CA LEU A 2 6.83 -2.04 11.17
C LEU A 2 6.64 -1.14 9.94
N LEU A 3 7.71 -0.81 9.22
CA LEU A 3 7.65 -0.05 7.97
C LEU A 3 6.81 -0.82 6.93
N CYS A 4 5.90 -0.15 6.23
CA CYS A 4 5.12 -0.81 5.19
C CYS A 4 6.03 -1.22 4.00
N PRO A 5 5.65 -2.23 3.19
CA PRO A 5 6.47 -2.73 2.08
C PRO A 5 6.87 -1.63 1.07
N TYR A 6 6.01 -0.61 0.90
CA TYR A 6 6.30 0.55 0.06
C TYR A 6 7.52 1.33 0.59
N HIS A 7 7.47 1.81 1.84
CA HIS A 7 8.56 2.57 2.44
C HIS A 7 9.86 1.77 2.54
N HIS A 8 9.76 0.47 2.81
CA HIS A 8 10.95 -0.40 2.82
C HIS A 8 11.64 -0.42 1.44
N ARG A 9 10.87 -0.45 0.35
CA ARG A 9 11.42 -0.38 -1.01
C ARG A 9 12.00 0.98 -1.32
N GLU A 10 11.33 2.06 -0.92
CA GLU A 10 11.83 3.42 -1.16
C GLU A 10 13.14 3.69 -0.38
N HIS A 11 13.33 3.08 0.78
CA HIS A 11 14.61 3.11 1.50
C HIS A 11 15.73 2.43 0.70
N HIS A 12 15.47 1.23 0.16
CA HIS A 12 16.45 0.55 -0.71
C HIS A 12 16.74 1.29 -2.01
N ARG A 13 15.81 2.15 -2.48
CA ARG A 13 16.02 3.04 -3.63
C ARG A 13 16.76 4.33 -3.30
N GLY A 14 16.96 4.64 -2.01
CA GLY A 14 17.54 5.90 -1.57
C GLY A 14 16.63 7.10 -1.81
N GLU A 15 15.31 6.89 -1.83
CA GLU A 15 14.31 7.96 -1.85
C GLU A 15 13.96 8.44 -0.44
N ILE A 16 14.18 7.60 0.57
CA ILE A 16 14.04 7.94 1.98
C ILE A 16 15.22 7.41 2.80
N THR A 17 15.56 8.13 3.87
CA THR A 17 16.51 7.73 4.91
C THR A 17 15.75 7.36 6.16
N ILE A 18 16.09 6.22 6.77
CA ILE A 18 15.48 5.74 8.00
C ILE A 18 16.54 5.72 9.09
N SER A 19 16.30 6.42 10.20
CA SER A 19 17.25 6.52 11.31
C SER A 19 16.56 6.41 12.67
N GLY A 20 17.34 6.20 13.73
CA GLY A 20 16.85 6.07 15.10
C GLY A 20 16.54 4.63 15.54
N PRO A 21 16.19 4.43 16.82
CA PRO A 21 15.81 3.12 17.35
C PRO A 21 14.43 2.69 16.82
N ALA A 22 14.15 1.38 16.84
CA ALA A 22 12.91 0.82 16.28
C ALA A 22 11.62 1.38 16.90
N ASP A 23 11.69 1.87 18.15
CA ASP A 23 10.58 2.50 18.87
C ASP A 23 10.42 4.00 18.56
N HIS A 24 11.45 4.61 17.95
CA HIS A 24 11.50 6.04 17.64
C HIS A 24 12.17 6.28 16.27
N LEU A 25 11.57 5.71 15.23
CA LEU A 25 12.06 5.86 13.87
C LEU A 25 11.82 7.28 13.36
N THR A 26 12.86 7.88 12.81
CA THR A 26 12.79 9.12 12.02
C THR A 26 12.95 8.76 10.55
N VAL A 27 11.99 9.15 9.72
CA VAL A 27 12.03 8.96 8.28
C VAL A 27 12.21 10.32 7.62
N ILE A 28 13.21 10.42 6.76
CA ILE A 28 13.55 11.63 6.03
C ILE A 28 13.43 11.34 4.54
N ASP A 29 12.90 12.24 3.73
CA ASP A 29 12.95 12.08 2.28
C ASP A 29 14.33 12.42 1.70
N ARG A 30 14.47 12.33 0.37
CA ARG A 30 15.70 12.67 -0.35
C ARG A 30 16.08 14.15 -0.22
N ASP A 31 15.10 15.04 -0.06
CA ASP A 31 15.32 16.48 0.06
C ASP A 31 15.70 16.88 1.51
N GLY A 32 15.63 15.94 2.45
CA GLY A 32 15.99 16.14 3.85
C GLY A 32 14.80 16.54 4.73
N GLU A 33 13.57 16.47 4.21
CA GLU A 33 12.37 16.77 4.98
C GLU A 33 11.91 15.55 5.80
N THR A 34 11.52 15.78 7.05
CA THR A 34 11.01 14.70 7.90
C THR A 34 9.61 14.31 7.47
N LEU A 35 9.45 13.03 7.10
CA LEU A 35 8.16 12.44 6.78
C LEU A 35 7.40 12.15 8.08
N THR A 36 6.23 12.77 8.24
CA THR A 36 5.32 12.49 9.35
C THR A 36 4.44 11.27 9.03
N ASP A 37 3.83 10.66 10.03
CA ASP A 37 2.89 9.53 9.83
C ASP A 37 1.60 9.94 9.10
N GLY A 38 1.43 11.24 8.83
CA GLY A 38 0.28 11.81 8.18
C GLY A 38 0.15 11.40 6.71
N SER A 39 -1.09 11.16 6.29
CA SER A 39 -1.41 11.06 4.88
C SER A 39 -1.11 12.39 4.18
N LEU A 40 -0.32 12.34 3.09
CA LEU A 40 -0.18 13.47 2.16
C LEU A 40 -1.44 13.71 1.32
N ALA A 41 -2.49 12.88 1.49
CA ALA A 41 -3.76 13.07 0.81
C ALA A 41 -4.32 14.44 1.18
N ARG A 42 -4.17 15.39 0.25
CA ARG A 42 -4.78 16.70 0.39
C ARG A 42 -6.27 16.54 0.19
N SER A 43 -7.05 17.12 1.10
CA SER A 43 -8.49 17.25 0.89
C SER A 43 -8.75 17.86 -0.49
N PRO A 44 -9.70 17.34 -1.28
CA PRO A 44 -10.08 17.96 -2.54
C PRO A 44 -10.50 19.41 -2.33
N ASN A 45 -9.91 20.36 -3.05
CA ASN A 45 -10.28 21.78 -3.00
C ASN A 45 -11.44 22.14 -3.95
N HIS A 46 -12.06 21.12 -4.56
CA HIS A 46 -13.11 21.28 -5.56
C HIS A 46 -14.26 20.32 -5.24
N PRO A 47 -15.50 20.65 -5.66
CA PRO A 47 -16.62 19.75 -5.50
C PRO A 47 -16.34 18.40 -6.18
N PRO A 48 -16.94 17.30 -5.68
CA PRO A 48 -16.84 16.00 -6.31
C PRO A 48 -17.22 16.09 -7.81
N PRO A 49 -16.61 15.26 -8.67
CA PRO A 49 -16.98 15.23 -10.08
C PRO A 49 -18.48 14.96 -10.23
N ASN A 50 -19.14 15.69 -11.12
CA ASN A 50 -20.55 15.47 -11.45
C ASN A 50 -20.71 14.23 -12.35
N VAL A 51 -20.42 13.06 -11.77
CA VAL A 51 -20.57 11.75 -12.41
C VAL A 51 -21.64 10.95 -11.66
N PRO A 52 -22.48 10.17 -12.37
CA PRO A 52 -23.43 9.30 -11.72
C PRO A 52 -22.69 8.28 -10.82
N PRO A 53 -23.32 7.83 -9.73
CA PRO A 53 -22.77 6.76 -8.91
C PRO A 53 -22.40 5.54 -9.77
N CYS A 54 -21.34 4.84 -9.39
CA CYS A 54 -21.01 3.56 -10.02
C CYS A 54 -22.27 2.68 -9.95
N PRO A 55 -22.82 2.18 -11.08
CA PRO A 55 -24.07 1.41 -11.12
C PRO A 55 -24.05 0.10 -10.32
N GLY A 56 -22.90 -0.23 -9.73
CA GLY A 56 -22.59 -1.53 -9.16
C GLY A 56 -21.79 -2.38 -10.12
N PRO A 57 -21.33 -3.56 -9.68
CA PRO A 57 -20.68 -4.51 -10.55
C PRO A 57 -21.67 -5.00 -11.63
N THR A 58 -21.23 -5.09 -12.88
CA THR A 58 -22.03 -5.54 -14.05
C THR A 58 -22.49 -7.00 -13.95
N GLY A 59 -22.06 -7.74 -12.91
CA GLY A 59 -22.30 -9.19 -12.80
C GLY A 59 -21.50 -10.02 -13.80
N GLU A 60 -20.63 -9.39 -14.59
CA GLU A 60 -19.69 -10.07 -15.49
C GLU A 60 -18.80 -11.01 -14.67
N ARG A 61 -18.57 -12.21 -15.20
CA ARG A 61 -17.70 -13.18 -14.55
C ARG A 61 -16.30 -12.61 -14.45
N ALA A 62 -15.76 -12.59 -13.23
CA ALA A 62 -14.36 -12.26 -13.01
C ALA A 62 -13.48 -13.22 -13.81
N GLN A 63 -12.77 -12.68 -14.80
CA GLN A 63 -11.74 -13.39 -15.54
C GLN A 63 -10.45 -13.38 -14.72
N TRP A 64 -10.40 -14.32 -13.79
CA TRP A 64 -9.30 -14.72 -12.90
C TRP A 64 -8.03 -15.21 -13.61
N ARG A 65 -7.63 -14.60 -14.73
CA ARG A 65 -6.46 -14.94 -15.58
C ARG A 65 -5.12 -15.02 -14.83
N TRP A 66 -5.08 -14.59 -13.57
CA TRP A 66 -3.88 -14.47 -12.75
C TRP A 66 -3.99 -15.19 -11.40
N TYR A 67 -5.10 -15.89 -11.11
CA TYR A 67 -5.28 -16.62 -9.85
C TYR A 67 -5.40 -18.11 -10.12
N ASN A 68 -4.41 -18.86 -9.64
CA ASN A 68 -4.52 -20.31 -9.56
C ASN A 68 -5.16 -20.66 -8.21
N PRO A 69 -6.34 -21.32 -8.19
CA PRO A 69 -6.99 -21.68 -6.93
C PRO A 69 -6.12 -22.63 -6.13
N PHE A 70 -6.14 -22.46 -4.80
CA PHE A 70 -5.43 -23.35 -3.89
C PHE A 70 -6.03 -24.76 -3.95
N GLU A 71 -5.19 -25.76 -4.21
CA GLU A 71 -5.53 -27.16 -4.07
C GLU A 71 -4.99 -27.68 -2.72
N PRO A 72 -5.84 -28.22 -1.83
CA PRO A 72 -5.38 -28.77 -0.57
C PRO A 72 -4.50 -30.02 -0.81
N HIS A 73 -3.32 -30.04 -0.21
CA HIS A 73 -2.48 -31.23 -0.19
C HIS A 73 -3.05 -32.28 0.78
N ALA A 74 -2.86 -33.56 0.45
CA ALA A 74 -3.17 -34.66 1.37
C ALA A 74 -2.37 -34.49 2.68
N PRO A 75 -2.95 -34.87 3.84
CA PRO A 75 -2.21 -34.88 5.10
C PRO A 75 -0.99 -35.83 5.00
N PRO A 76 0.11 -35.53 5.71
CA PRO A 76 1.28 -36.40 5.74
C PRO A 76 0.96 -37.76 6.39
N ASP A 77 1.61 -38.83 5.92
CA ASP A 77 1.55 -40.15 6.54
C ASP A 77 2.22 -40.15 7.94
N ASN A 78 1.69 -40.98 8.85
CA ASN A 78 2.09 -41.06 10.26
C ASN A 78 3.29 -41.99 10.51
#